data_AF-A0A2C9M270-F1
#
_entry.id   AF-A0A2C9M270-F1
#
_cell.length_a   1.000
_cell.length_b   1.000
_cell.length_c   1.000
_cell.angle_alpha   90.00
_cell.angle_beta   90.00
_cell.angle_gamma   90.00
#
_symmetry.space_group_name_H-M   'P 1'
#
loop_
_entity.id
_entity.type
_entity.pdbx_description
1 polymer ?
#
loop_
_entity_poly.entity_id
_entity_poly.type
_entity_poly.pdbx_seq_one_letter_code
_entity_poly.pdbx_strand_id
1 'polypeptide(L)'
;MDMASLWNRTLSDLPTDLFLRLRDYLDVSYSPNQGWRAIVANLNGRYVLSSTEDFERRESPTTALLTKLRSLGMTIQEFVQCAIRADDFVIMELFDVHTPVTIVHNPLSEISAVEGETVEISIEAKGFPPPQYQWYKDNMKLEMATENVLRIYNFK
;
A
#
# COMPACT_ATOMS: atom_id res chain seq x y z
N MET A 1 1.24 12.60 19.46
CA MET A 1 0.64 13.65 18.64
C MET A 1 -0.61 13.06 18.01
N ASP A 2 -1.73 13.78 17.99
CA ASP A 2 -2.97 13.26 17.40
C ASP A 2 -2.92 13.40 15.87
N MET A 3 -2.81 12.27 15.16
CA MET A 3 -2.78 12.23 13.69
C MET A 3 -4.10 12.71 13.07
N ALA A 4 -5.23 12.53 13.78
CA ALA A 4 -6.52 13.00 13.29
C ALA A 4 -6.56 14.53 13.14
N SER A 5 -5.88 15.25 14.04
CA SER A 5 -5.77 16.72 14.00
C SER A 5 -4.91 17.27 12.85
N LEU A 6 -4.11 16.40 12.21
CA LEU A 6 -3.20 16.75 11.11
C LEU A 6 -3.83 16.50 9.72
N TRP A 7 -4.85 15.66 9.62
CA TRP A 7 -5.35 15.16 8.34
C TRP A 7 -5.76 16.26 7.35
N ASN A 8 -6.44 17.30 7.86
CA ASN A 8 -6.92 18.44 7.08
C ASN A 8 -5.86 19.55 6.91
N ARG A 9 -4.65 19.36 7.45
CA ARG A 9 -3.55 20.33 7.34
C ARG A 9 -2.72 20.11 6.09
N THR A 10 -1.82 21.04 5.82
CA THR A 10 -0.92 20.97 4.67
C THR A 10 0.32 20.13 5.00
N LEU A 11 1.01 19.63 3.97
CA LEU A 11 2.32 18.98 4.16
C LEU A 11 3.37 19.87 4.83
N SER A 12 3.15 21.19 4.86
CA SER A 12 4.01 22.14 5.56
C SER A 12 3.88 22.03 7.08
N ASP A 13 2.75 21.49 7.57
CA ASP A 13 2.44 21.32 8.99
C ASP A 13 2.95 19.98 9.55
N LEU A 14 3.71 19.22 8.76
CA LEU A 14 4.28 17.94 9.20
C LEU A 14 5.29 18.15 10.34
N PRO A 15 5.18 17.40 11.44
CA PRO A 15 6.18 17.37 12.50
C PRO A 15 7.57 17.01 11.96
N THR A 16 8.61 17.61 12.52
CA THR A 16 9.99 17.38 12.07
C THR A 16 10.41 15.91 12.17
N ASP A 17 10.02 15.22 13.24
CA ASP A 17 10.35 13.80 13.43
C ASP A 17 9.69 12.92 12.36
N LEU A 18 8.40 13.15 12.07
CA LEU A 18 7.68 12.43 11.03
C LEU A 18 8.24 12.75 9.64
N PHE A 19 8.60 14.01 9.39
CA PHE A 19 9.25 14.41 8.14
C PHE A 19 10.58 13.68 7.92
N LEU A 20 11.42 13.57 8.96
CA LEU A 20 12.71 12.88 8.85
C LEU A 20 12.53 11.38 8.58
N ARG A 21 11.61 10.72 9.29
CA ARG A 21 11.27 9.31 9.05
C ARG A 21 10.75 9.08 7.63
N LEU A 22 9.86 9.97 7.17
CA LEU A 22 9.31 9.91 5.82
C LEU A 22 10.40 10.13 4.76
N ARG A 23 11.30 11.09 4.96
CA ARG A 23 12.45 11.34 4.09
C ARG A 23 13.33 10.11 3.96
N ASP A 24 13.77 9.59 5.10
CA ASP A 24 14.72 8.47 5.14
C ASP A 24 14.13 7.22 4.49
N TYR A 25 12.83 7.00 4.62
CA TYR A 25 12.11 5.93 3.93
C TYR A 25 12.00 6.16 2.43
N LEU A 26 11.48 7.33 2.01
CA LEU A 26 11.19 7.61 0.59
C LEU A 26 12.44 7.80 -0.28
N ASP A 27 13.57 8.20 0.30
CA ASP A 27 14.85 8.29 -0.41
C ASP A 27 15.38 6.90 -0.82
N VAL A 28 14.89 5.82 -0.19
CA VAL A 28 15.12 4.44 -0.63
C VAL A 28 14.19 4.11 -1.81
N SER A 29 14.57 4.57 -3.02
CA SER A 29 13.78 4.39 -4.24
C SER A 29 14.62 3.72 -5.34
N TYR A 30 14.80 2.40 -5.23
CA TYR A 30 15.56 1.60 -6.20
C TYR A 30 14.78 1.20 -7.45
N SER A 31 13.44 1.30 -7.40
CA SER A 31 12.56 0.97 -8.52
C SER A 31 11.57 2.10 -8.80
N PRO A 32 11.00 2.17 -10.02
CA PRO A 32 10.02 3.19 -10.38
C PRO A 32 8.76 3.19 -9.50
N ASN A 33 8.44 2.05 -8.88
CA ASN A 33 7.24 1.84 -8.08
C ASN A 33 7.52 1.87 -6.57
N GLN A 34 8.62 2.51 -6.14
CA GLN A 34 9.00 2.59 -4.72
C GLN A 34 9.45 3.99 -4.32
N GLY A 35 9.37 4.28 -3.02
CA GLY A 35 9.82 5.53 -2.43
C GLY A 35 9.16 6.74 -3.08
N TRP A 36 9.91 7.83 -3.22
CA TRP A 36 9.37 9.09 -3.76
C TRP A 36 8.78 8.94 -5.18
N ARG A 37 9.27 7.99 -5.98
CA ARG A 37 8.76 7.73 -7.35
C ARG A 37 7.36 7.13 -7.34
N ALA A 38 7.07 6.23 -6.40
CA ALA A 38 5.72 5.70 -6.21
C ALA A 38 4.71 6.80 -5.89
N ILE A 39 5.09 7.76 -5.04
CA ILE A 39 4.25 8.91 -4.72
C ILE A 39 3.97 9.74 -5.97
N VAL A 40 5.00 10.05 -6.75
CA VAL A 40 4.86 10.81 -8.00
C VAL A 40 3.93 10.10 -8.99
N ALA A 41 4.10 8.79 -9.17
CA ALA A 41 3.26 7.99 -10.07
C ALA A 41 1.78 7.94 -9.66
N ASN A 42 1.48 8.18 -8.37
CA ASN A 42 0.14 8.11 -7.80
C ASN A 42 -0.47 9.47 -7.43
N LEU A 43 0.17 10.57 -7.83
CA LEU A 43 -0.40 11.91 -7.73
C LEU A 43 -1.68 11.98 -8.57
N ASN A 44 -2.69 12.66 -8.02
CA ASN A 44 -3.90 12.97 -8.80
C ASN A 44 -3.61 14.10 -9.80
N GLY A 45 -4.50 14.30 -10.78
CA GLY A 45 -4.33 15.31 -11.84
C GLY A 45 -4.24 16.77 -11.39
N ARG A 46 -4.39 17.07 -10.09
CA ARG A 46 -4.19 18.41 -9.52
C ARG A 46 -2.71 18.78 -9.42
N TYR A 47 -1.83 17.81 -9.25
CA TYR A 47 -0.40 18.03 -9.00
C TYR A 47 0.41 17.69 -10.25
N VAL A 48 0.75 18.72 -11.02
CA VAL A 48 1.61 18.57 -12.21
C VAL A 48 3.06 18.84 -11.82
N LEU A 49 3.91 17.83 -11.94
CA LEU A 49 5.35 17.95 -11.78
C LEU A 49 5.99 18.11 -13.15
N SER A 50 6.80 19.16 -13.32
CA SER A 50 7.38 19.53 -14.62
C SER A 50 8.37 18.48 -15.16
N SER A 51 9.13 17.83 -14.27
CA SER A 51 10.03 16.73 -14.57
C SER A 51 10.41 16.01 -13.28
N THR A 52 10.64 14.69 -13.35
CA THR A 52 11.20 13.90 -12.24
C THR A 52 12.73 13.94 -12.20
N GLU A 53 13.38 14.25 -13.32
CA GLU A 53 14.86 14.35 -13.40
C GLU A 53 15.40 15.43 -12.45
N ASP A 54 14.62 16.48 -12.22
CA ASP A 54 15.01 17.58 -11.35
C ASP A 54 15.13 17.14 -9.88
N PHE A 55 14.42 16.08 -9.48
CA PHE A 55 14.53 15.51 -8.12
C PHE A 55 15.75 14.60 -8.00
N GLU A 56 16.06 13.83 -9.04
CA GLU A 56 17.19 12.88 -9.05
C GLU A 56 18.55 13.58 -8.95
N ARG A 57 18.65 14.82 -9.44
CA ARG A 57 19.87 15.64 -9.37
C ARG A 57 20.10 16.27 -7.98
N ARG A 58 19.19 16.09 -7.03
CA ARG A 58 19.26 16.69 -5.68
C ARG A 58 19.87 15.71 -4.68
N GLU A 59 20.43 16.26 -3.61
CA GLU A 59 20.99 15.48 -2.49
C GLU A 59 19.94 14.56 -1.84
N SER A 60 18.68 15.02 -1.74
CA SER A 60 17.54 14.23 -1.30
C SER A 60 16.37 14.47 -2.26
N PRO A 61 16.05 13.50 -3.15
CA PRO A 61 14.88 13.56 -4.01
C PRO A 61 13.58 13.76 -3.23
N THR A 62 13.46 13.12 -2.05
CA THR A 62 12.28 13.27 -1.20
C THR A 62 12.12 14.69 -0.67
N THR A 63 13.20 15.31 -0.19
CA THR A 63 13.13 16.69 0.31
C THR A 63 12.69 17.64 -0.80
N ALA A 64 13.20 17.45 -2.02
CA ALA A 64 12.82 18.24 -3.18
C ALA A 64 11.35 18.02 -3.58
N LEU A 65 10.90 16.76 -3.61
CA LEU A 65 9.51 16.41 -3.87
C LEU A 65 8.56 17.02 -2.83
N LEU A 66 8.81 16.79 -1.54
CA LEU A 66 7.96 17.31 -0.46
C LEU A 66 7.92 18.83 -0.46
N THR A 67 9.05 19.50 -0.74
CA THR A 67 9.08 20.96 -0.88
C THR A 67 8.21 21.44 -2.05
N LYS A 68 8.27 20.74 -3.20
CA LYS A 68 7.42 21.06 -4.35
C LYS A 68 5.95 20.85 -4.01
N LEU A 69 5.57 19.71 -3.42
CA LEU A 69 4.19 19.41 -3.05
C LEU A 69 3.65 20.38 -1.99
N ARG A 70 4.49 20.81 -1.04
CA ARG A 70 4.17 21.90 -0.09
C ARG A 70 3.85 23.20 -0.81
N SER A 71 4.67 23.61 -1.79
CA SER A 71 4.40 24.82 -2.58
C SER A 71 3.12 24.72 -3.42
N LEU A 72 2.71 23.51 -3.77
CA LEU A 72 1.45 23.24 -4.49
C LEU A 72 0.24 23.16 -3.53
N GLY A 73 0.45 23.34 -2.23
CA GLY A 73 -0.61 23.33 -1.22
C GLY A 73 -1.20 21.94 -0.96
N MET A 74 -0.41 20.88 -1.17
CA MET A 74 -0.87 19.51 -0.94
C MET A 74 -1.18 19.28 0.54
N THR A 75 -2.34 18.68 0.81
CA THR A 75 -2.75 18.27 2.16
C THR A 75 -2.12 16.95 2.56
N ILE A 76 -2.05 16.71 3.87
CA ILE A 76 -1.61 15.41 4.41
C ILE A 76 -2.53 14.29 3.94
N GLN A 77 -3.85 14.53 3.92
CA GLN A 77 -4.83 13.59 3.37
C GLN A 77 -4.53 13.20 1.92
N GLU A 78 -4.28 14.16 1.03
CA GLU A 78 -4.00 13.86 -0.37
C GLU A 78 -2.68 13.10 -0.53
N PHE A 79 -1.67 13.41 0.28
CA PHE A 79 -0.39 12.71 0.27
C PHE A 79 -0.56 11.25 0.68
N VAL A 80 -1.24 11.00 1.80
CA VAL A 80 -1.53 9.63 2.25
C VAL A 80 -2.41 8.90 1.24
N GLN A 81 -3.34 9.58 0.57
CA GLN A 81 -4.12 8.96 -0.49
C GLN A 81 -3.26 8.50 -1.68
N CYS A 82 -2.13 9.16 -1.95
CA CYS A 82 -1.15 8.68 -2.94
C CYS A 82 -0.46 7.39 -2.44
N ALA A 83 -0.07 7.35 -1.16
CA ALA A 83 0.51 6.17 -0.53
C ALA A 83 -0.46 4.97 -0.54
N ILE A 84 -1.75 5.19 -0.26
CA ILE A 84 -2.78 4.15 -0.35
C ILE A 84 -2.88 3.58 -1.78
N ARG A 85 -2.85 4.43 -2.82
CA ARG A 85 -2.89 3.97 -4.22
C ARG A 85 -1.62 3.23 -4.64
N ALA A 86 -0.49 3.59 -4.04
CA ALA A 86 0.79 2.93 -4.26
C ALA A 86 0.95 1.62 -3.49
N ASP A 87 -0.04 1.21 -2.66
CA ASP A 87 0.09 0.11 -1.70
C ASP A 87 1.33 0.28 -0.79
N ASP A 88 1.65 1.52 -0.39
CA ASP A 88 2.81 1.87 0.47
C ASP A 88 2.46 1.73 1.95
N PHE A 89 2.63 0.51 2.46
CA PHE A 89 2.29 0.14 3.84
C PHE A 89 3.11 0.85 4.91
N VAL A 90 4.34 1.28 4.61
CA VAL A 90 5.18 1.97 5.60
C VAL A 90 4.64 3.37 5.83
N ILE A 91 4.24 4.09 4.78
CA ILE A 91 3.58 5.39 4.96
C ILE A 91 2.23 5.23 5.65
N MET A 92 1.46 4.19 5.32
CA MET A 92 0.20 3.93 6.01
C MET A 92 0.41 3.71 7.52
N GLU A 93 1.43 2.94 7.91
CA GLU A 93 1.82 2.75 9.31
C GLU A 93 2.30 4.06 9.96
N LEU A 94 3.15 4.83 9.27
CA LEU A 94 3.68 6.11 9.77
C LEU A 94 2.57 7.12 10.09
N PHE A 95 1.47 7.07 9.35
CA PHE A 95 0.34 7.97 9.51
C PHE A 95 -0.84 7.38 10.29
N ASP A 96 -0.70 6.17 10.85
CA ASP A 96 -1.76 5.45 11.58
C ASP A 96 -3.04 5.29 10.75
N VAL A 97 -2.86 4.91 9.48
CA VAL A 97 -3.94 4.80 8.49
C VAL A 97 -4.32 3.34 8.37
N HIS A 98 -5.60 3.02 8.58
CA HIS A 98 -6.13 1.68 8.37
C HIS A 98 -7.13 1.67 7.21
N THR A 99 -7.09 0.60 6.43
CA THR A 99 -8.09 0.35 5.38
C THR A 99 -8.78 -0.99 5.66
N PRO A 100 -10.12 -1.05 5.53
CA PRO A 100 -10.85 -2.28 5.82
C PRO A 100 -10.43 -3.39 4.85
N VAL A 101 -10.50 -4.63 5.33
CA VAL A 101 -10.28 -5.81 4.48
C VAL A 101 -11.44 -5.91 3.49
N THR A 102 -11.10 -5.97 2.20
CA THR A 102 -12.05 -6.16 1.10
C THR A 102 -11.57 -7.27 0.19
N ILE A 103 -12.45 -8.20 -0.14
CA ILE A 103 -12.18 -9.24 -1.14
C ILE A 103 -12.22 -8.58 -2.52
N VAL A 104 -11.11 -8.65 -3.24
CA VAL A 104 -10.93 -8.10 -4.60
C VAL A 104 -11.22 -9.17 -5.64
N HIS A 105 -10.76 -10.41 -5.40
CA HIS A 105 -11.09 -11.57 -6.22
C HIS A 105 -11.65 -12.68 -5.34
N ASN A 106 -12.90 -13.04 -5.62
CA ASN A 106 -13.55 -14.17 -4.97
C ASN A 106 -13.00 -15.48 -5.54
N PRO A 107 -12.95 -16.55 -4.73
CA PRO A 107 -12.70 -17.89 -5.25
C PRO A 107 -13.80 -18.30 -6.23
N LEU A 108 -13.48 -19.23 -7.13
CA LEU A 108 -14.48 -19.85 -8.00
C LEU A 108 -15.54 -20.55 -7.15
N SER A 109 -16.81 -20.38 -7.52
CA SER A 109 -17.95 -20.99 -6.82
C SER A 109 -17.98 -22.52 -6.97
N GLU A 110 -17.39 -23.03 -8.05
CA GLU A 110 -17.32 -24.45 -8.37
C GLU A 110 -15.98 -24.75 -9.05
N ILE A 111 -15.38 -25.87 -8.67
CA ILE A 111 -14.12 -26.35 -9.26
C ILE A 111 -14.30 -27.83 -9.57
N SER A 112 -14.07 -28.19 -10.84
CA SER A 112 -14.03 -29.58 -11.30
C SER A 112 -12.57 -30.00 -11.50
N ALA A 113 -12.20 -31.17 -10.98
CA ALA A 113 -10.86 -31.74 -11.16
C ALA A 113 -10.96 -33.25 -11.40
N VAL A 114 -9.97 -33.82 -12.08
CA VAL A 114 -9.87 -35.27 -12.24
C VAL A 114 -9.36 -35.88 -10.94
N GLU A 115 -9.85 -37.07 -10.60
CA GLU A 115 -9.39 -37.80 -9.41
C GLU A 115 -7.85 -37.94 -9.44
N GLY A 116 -7.22 -37.59 -8.32
CA GLY A 116 -5.77 -37.60 -8.16
C GLY A 116 -5.08 -36.28 -8.52
N GLU A 117 -5.77 -35.31 -9.14
CA GLU A 117 -5.19 -34.00 -9.42
C GLU A 117 -5.04 -33.14 -8.17
N THR A 118 -4.19 -32.11 -8.27
CA THR A 118 -4.08 -31.05 -7.26
C THR A 118 -5.02 -29.92 -7.62
N VAL A 119 -5.90 -29.55 -6.70
CA VAL A 119 -6.80 -28.40 -6.84
C VAL A 119 -6.20 -27.20 -6.13
N GLU A 120 -6.17 -26.05 -6.81
CA GLU A 120 -5.82 -24.77 -6.22
C GLU A 120 -7.06 -23.87 -6.13
N ILE A 121 -7.34 -23.36 -4.94
CA ILE A 121 -8.38 -22.35 -4.71
C ILE A 121 -7.68 -21.08 -4.25
N SER A 122 -7.85 -19.99 -4.99
CA SER A 122 -7.24 -18.70 -4.66
C SER A 122 -8.30 -17.67 -4.27
N ILE A 123 -7.93 -16.79 -3.36
CA ILE A 123 -8.69 -15.59 -3.00
C ILE A 123 -7.71 -14.42 -2.97
N GLU A 124 -8.16 -13.24 -3.36
CA GLU A 124 -7.37 -12.02 -3.21
C GLU A 124 -8.15 -11.04 -2.34
N ALA A 125 -7.56 -10.64 -1.22
CA ALA A 125 -8.06 -9.58 -0.36
C ALA A 125 -7.03 -8.46 -0.25
N LYS A 126 -7.52 -7.23 -0.17
CA LYS A 126 -6.72 -6.03 0.11
C LYS A 126 -7.18 -5.39 1.42
N GLY A 127 -6.27 -4.67 2.08
CA GLY A 127 -6.51 -3.99 3.35
C GLY A 127 -5.20 -3.66 4.04
N PHE A 128 -5.25 -2.79 5.04
CA PHE A 128 -4.10 -2.48 5.88
C PHE A 128 -4.55 -2.34 7.36
N PRO A 129 -3.93 -3.05 8.31
CA PRO A 129 -2.82 -4.00 8.13
C PRO A 129 -3.14 -5.15 7.15
N PRO A 130 -2.12 -5.80 6.55
CA PRO A 130 -2.35 -6.82 5.53
C PRO A 130 -3.33 -7.90 6.01
N PRO A 131 -4.30 -8.32 5.17
CA PRO A 131 -5.27 -9.35 5.55
C PRO A 131 -4.59 -10.66 5.96
N GLN A 132 -5.14 -11.32 6.98
CA GLN A 132 -4.76 -12.68 7.35
C GLN A 132 -5.77 -13.65 6.72
N TYR A 133 -5.28 -14.79 6.22
CA TYR A 133 -6.11 -15.80 5.60
C TYR A 133 -6.30 -17.00 6.53
N GLN A 134 -7.46 -17.65 6.43
CA GLN A 134 -7.72 -18.92 7.08
C GLN A 134 -8.78 -19.69 6.30
N TRP A 135 -8.43 -20.88 5.82
CA TRP A 135 -9.38 -21.74 5.12
C TRP A 135 -10.15 -22.66 6.07
N TYR A 136 -11.39 -22.94 5.69
CA TYR A 136 -12.29 -23.85 6.39
C TYR A 136 -12.87 -24.85 5.39
N LYS A 137 -13.03 -26.10 5.84
CA LYS A 137 -13.79 -27.14 5.14
C LYS A 137 -14.87 -27.64 6.08
N ASP A 138 -16.13 -27.58 5.66
CA ASP A 138 -17.27 -28.05 6.47
C ASP A 138 -17.28 -27.45 7.90
N ASN A 139 -17.01 -26.15 8.01
CA ASN A 139 -16.84 -25.39 9.26
C ASN A 139 -15.66 -25.84 10.15
N MET A 140 -14.81 -26.76 9.69
CA MET A 140 -13.58 -27.14 10.37
C MET A 140 -12.42 -26.32 9.83
N LYS A 141 -11.66 -25.71 10.73
CA LYS A 141 -10.44 -24.99 10.41
C LYS A 141 -9.43 -25.95 9.78
N LEU A 142 -8.92 -25.61 8.60
CA LEU A 142 -7.80 -26.33 8.02
C LEU A 142 -6.51 -25.79 8.63
N GLU A 143 -5.87 -26.57 9.49
CA GLU A 143 -4.64 -26.15 10.14
C GLU A 143 -3.55 -25.84 9.10
N MET A 144 -2.79 -24.77 9.35
CA MET A 144 -1.73 -24.24 8.48
C MET A 144 -2.20 -23.69 7.12
N ALA A 145 -3.49 -23.81 6.77
CA ALA A 145 -4.05 -23.18 5.57
C ALA A 145 -4.32 -21.68 5.81
N THR A 146 -3.22 -20.92 5.91
CA THR A 146 -3.20 -19.50 6.28
C THR A 146 -2.72 -18.57 5.15
N GLU A 147 -2.58 -19.14 3.96
CA GLU A 147 -2.20 -18.45 2.74
C GLU A 147 -3.42 -18.07 1.90
N ASN A 148 -3.25 -17.17 0.95
CA ASN A 148 -4.30 -16.77 0.01
C ASN A 148 -4.63 -17.84 -1.05
N VAL A 149 -3.85 -18.93 -1.10
CA VAL A 149 -4.07 -20.10 -1.96
C VAL A 149 -4.17 -21.36 -1.11
N LEU A 150 -5.29 -22.06 -1.21
CA LEU A 150 -5.47 -23.41 -0.68
C LEU A 150 -5.11 -24.44 -1.74
N ARG A 151 -4.24 -25.38 -1.40
CA ARG A 151 -3.88 -26.53 -2.25
C ARG A 151 -4.46 -27.80 -1.66
N ILE A 152 -5.24 -28.52 -2.45
CA ILE A 152 -5.79 -29.83 -2.09
C ILE A 152 -5.11 -30.85 -2.99
N TYR A 153 -4.25 -31.67 -2.40
CA TYR A 153 -3.52 -32.71 -3.11
C TYR A 153 -4.34 -33.98 -3.23
N ASN A 154 -4.20 -34.69 -4.36
CA ASN A 154 -4.87 -35.96 -4.63
C ASN A 154 -6.37 -35.85 -4.38
N PHE A 155 -7.01 -34.89 -5.05
CA PHE A 155 -8.45 -34.67 -4.92
C PHE A 155 -9.21 -35.97 -5.26
N LYS A 156 -10.13 -36.37 -4.38
CA LYS A 156 -10.94 -37.59 -4.50
C LYS A 156 -12.40 -37.25 -4.31
#